data_AF-A0A7G7T1Q9-F1
#
_entry.id   AF-A0A7G7T1Q9-F1
#
_cell.length_a   1.000
_cell.length_b   1.000
_cell.length_c   1.000
_cell.angle_alpha   90.00
_cell.angle_beta   90.00
_cell.angle_gamma   90.00
#
_symmetry.space_group_name_H-M   'P 1'
#
loop_
_entity.id
_entity.type
_entity.pdbx_description
1 polymer ?
#
loop_
_entity_poly.entity_id
_entity_poly.type
_entity_poly.pdbx_seq_one_letter_code
_entity_poly.pdbx_strand_id
1 'polypeptide(L)'
;MTVIHEMESRFATFAMTIEGAESIDKLLQSTDQGQRADYLWRGRSVITELKVLRADPQSKVDSTFDELSRRNDFPVIFGAVEVHKVLAHLPDGDEQMRRLNQKVMRSVEGAFRDAKRQIANTKRILELGDALGILALLNPDIEALDPISVGKEVSRLIQTRQKDMWAVDVVWLLSEAHFIGGAMPCIIIEGDRVDRFHWGGDFLTSLNERWAHFNNSPMFSGKSTLLADLPLTRKSEHHIGPMTKEERWRANYRANPYLAQLDDNAVRAFGHQSFVDLSPYFTKGGPRRQLVEIEPLMERWAHFLEEASTRGLDMRGMGLAK
;
A
#
# COMPACT_ATOMS: atom_id res chain seq x y z
N MET A 1 15.63 -5.35 -21.76
CA MET A 1 16.16 -5.94 -20.51
C MET A 1 15.22 -5.53 -19.39
N THR A 2 14.52 -6.48 -18.78
CA THR A 2 13.64 -6.19 -17.63
C THR A 2 14.54 -5.82 -16.46
N VAL A 3 14.37 -4.63 -15.91
CA VAL A 3 15.08 -4.22 -14.69
C VAL A 3 14.57 -5.10 -13.55
N ILE A 4 15.44 -6.00 -13.07
CA ILE A 4 15.16 -6.82 -11.88
C ILE A 4 15.18 -5.88 -10.68
N HIS A 5 14.15 -5.93 -9.84
CA HIS A 5 14.08 -5.04 -8.69
C HIS A 5 15.06 -5.51 -7.60
N GLU A 6 15.67 -4.60 -6.83
CA GLU A 6 16.64 -4.97 -5.80
C GLU A 6 16.04 -5.96 -4.78
N MET A 7 14.85 -5.67 -4.27
CA MET A 7 14.08 -6.56 -3.39
C MET A 7 13.90 -7.98 -3.96
N GLU A 8 13.68 -8.13 -5.26
CA GLU A 8 13.54 -9.42 -5.93
C GLU A 8 14.87 -10.19 -5.94
N SER A 9 15.98 -9.50 -6.23
CA SER A 9 17.32 -10.10 -6.16
C SER A 9 17.71 -10.50 -4.74
N ARG A 10 17.39 -9.67 -3.74
CA ARG A 10 17.59 -10.00 -2.33
C ARG A 10 16.75 -11.21 -1.93
N PHE A 11 15.49 -11.25 -2.33
CA PHE A 11 14.61 -12.38 -2.04
C PHE A 11 15.10 -13.67 -2.69
N ALA A 12 15.50 -13.65 -3.96
CA ALA A 12 16.04 -14.84 -4.64
C ALA A 12 17.29 -15.39 -3.92
N THR A 13 18.16 -14.50 -3.44
CA THR A 13 19.33 -14.90 -2.65
C THR A 13 18.92 -15.51 -1.32
N PHE A 14 18.01 -14.85 -0.60
CA PHE A 14 17.46 -15.33 0.67
C PHE A 14 16.76 -16.70 0.53
N ALA A 15 15.96 -16.89 -0.52
CA ALA A 15 15.20 -18.11 -0.76
C ALA A 15 16.10 -19.35 -0.82
N MET A 16 17.34 -19.19 -1.28
CA MET A 16 18.33 -20.27 -1.33
C MET A 16 19.06 -20.51 0.00
N THR A 17 18.87 -19.66 1.01
CA THR A 17 19.39 -19.86 2.37
C THR A 17 18.48 -20.73 3.25
N ILE A 18 17.24 -20.97 2.81
CA ILE A 18 16.30 -21.81 3.52
C ILE A 18 16.77 -23.27 3.47
N GLU A 19 16.61 -23.99 4.57
CA GLU A 19 17.03 -25.39 4.66
C GLU A 19 16.37 -26.25 3.56
N GLY A 20 17.18 -27.06 2.88
CA GLY A 20 16.71 -27.92 1.79
C GLY A 20 16.09 -27.15 0.62
N ALA A 21 16.55 -25.91 0.38
CA ALA A 21 16.09 -25.10 -0.74
C ALA A 21 16.61 -25.59 -2.09
N GLU A 22 15.71 -25.65 -3.06
CA GLU A 22 16.02 -25.96 -4.46
C GLU A 22 15.32 -24.93 -5.36
N SER A 23 16.02 -24.48 -6.41
CA SER A 23 15.41 -23.69 -7.49
C SER A 23 14.85 -24.64 -8.55
N ILE A 24 13.55 -24.54 -8.84
CA ILE A 24 12.86 -25.46 -9.75
C ILE A 24 13.38 -25.32 -11.18
N ASP A 25 13.72 -24.11 -11.61
CA ASP A 25 14.33 -23.85 -12.92
C ASP A 25 15.65 -24.60 -13.11
N LYS A 26 16.43 -24.81 -12.03
CA LYS A 26 17.67 -25.59 -12.09
C LYS A 26 17.42 -27.10 -12.12
N LEU A 27 16.33 -27.58 -11.52
CA LEU A 27 15.97 -28.99 -11.46
C LEU A 27 15.36 -29.49 -12.77
N LEU A 28 14.51 -28.67 -13.40
CA LEU A 28 13.73 -29.06 -14.57
C LEU A 28 14.00 -28.10 -15.72
N GLN A 29 14.95 -28.48 -16.58
CA GLN A 29 15.43 -27.65 -17.69
C GLN A 29 14.41 -27.47 -18.83
N SER A 30 13.37 -28.30 -18.91
CA SER A 30 12.29 -28.19 -19.91
C SER A 30 11.00 -27.67 -19.27
N THR A 31 10.29 -26.77 -19.95
CA THR A 31 8.96 -26.25 -19.56
C THR A 31 7.79 -26.97 -20.23
N ASP A 32 8.01 -28.13 -20.87
CA ASP A 32 7.01 -28.81 -21.71
C ASP A 32 5.77 -29.25 -20.94
N GLN A 33 5.87 -29.36 -19.61
CA GLN A 33 4.76 -29.70 -18.72
C GLN A 33 4.06 -28.47 -18.11
N GLY A 34 4.29 -27.28 -18.65
CA GLY A 34 3.65 -26.02 -18.24
C GLY A 34 4.42 -25.22 -17.19
N GLN A 35 3.84 -24.08 -16.80
CA GLN A 35 4.43 -23.16 -15.80
C GLN A 35 4.50 -23.81 -14.41
N ARG A 36 5.55 -23.49 -13.66
CA ARG A 36 5.87 -24.07 -12.34
C ARG A 36 6.16 -22.99 -11.32
N ALA A 37 6.23 -23.41 -10.07
CA ALA A 37 6.73 -22.60 -8.97
C ALA A 37 8.23 -22.36 -9.10
N ASP A 38 8.75 -21.38 -8.35
CA ASP A 38 10.14 -20.98 -8.41
C ASP A 38 11.04 -21.81 -7.49
N TYR A 39 10.55 -22.14 -6.29
CA TYR A 39 11.35 -22.78 -5.24
C TYR A 39 10.66 -23.97 -4.58
N LEU A 40 11.49 -24.92 -4.15
CA LEU A 40 11.14 -25.95 -3.17
C LEU A 40 11.93 -25.65 -1.91
N TRP A 41 11.31 -25.75 -0.74
CA TRP A 41 11.98 -25.59 0.56
C TRP A 41 11.73 -26.79 1.45
N ARG A 42 12.57 -26.91 2.49
CA ARG A 42 12.47 -27.92 3.55
C ARG A 42 12.34 -29.33 2.99
N GLY A 43 13.28 -29.69 2.10
CA GLY A 43 13.30 -31.01 1.47
C GLY A 43 12.03 -31.31 0.67
N ARG A 44 11.55 -30.32 -0.10
CA ARG A 44 10.35 -30.39 -0.97
C ARG A 44 9.00 -30.51 -0.26
N SER A 45 8.97 -30.34 1.06
CA SER A 45 7.72 -30.25 1.82
C SER A 45 7.01 -28.91 1.69
N VAL A 46 7.68 -27.91 1.12
CA VAL A 46 7.15 -26.57 0.84
C VAL A 46 7.43 -26.23 -0.62
N ILE A 47 6.42 -25.71 -1.31
CA ILE A 47 6.52 -25.19 -2.68
C ILE A 47 6.24 -23.68 -2.62
N THR A 48 7.15 -22.87 -3.12
CA THR A 48 7.03 -21.41 -3.07
C THR A 48 7.03 -20.81 -4.48
N GLU A 49 5.99 -20.04 -4.80
CA GLU A 49 5.95 -19.14 -5.94
C GLU A 49 6.27 -17.71 -5.50
N LEU A 50 7.14 -17.04 -6.24
CA LEU A 50 7.47 -15.63 -6.10
C LEU A 50 6.68 -14.78 -7.12
N LYS A 51 5.94 -13.79 -6.63
CA LYS A 51 5.33 -12.74 -7.48
C LYS A 51 5.78 -11.37 -7.03
N VAL A 52 6.35 -10.61 -7.96
CA VAL A 52 6.70 -9.20 -7.76
C VAL A 52 5.61 -8.33 -8.39
N LEU A 53 4.99 -7.49 -7.58
CA LEU A 53 4.04 -6.48 -8.05
C LEU A 53 4.83 -5.36 -8.72
N ARG A 54 4.56 -5.10 -10.00
CA ARG A 54 5.31 -4.10 -10.82
C ARG A 54 4.44 -3.01 -11.45
N ALA A 55 3.15 -3.28 -11.60
CA ALA A 55 2.25 -2.35 -12.29
C ALA A 55 1.62 -1.41 -11.27
N ASP A 56 2.12 -0.17 -11.22
CA ASP A 56 1.54 0.88 -10.37
C ASP A 56 0.10 1.20 -10.83
N PRO A 57 -0.92 0.93 -9.99
CA PRO A 57 -2.30 1.25 -10.31
C PRO A 57 -2.63 2.73 -10.17
N GLN A 58 -1.69 3.63 -9.84
CA GLN A 58 -1.94 5.06 -9.70
C GLN A 58 -2.63 5.66 -10.94
N SER A 59 -2.21 5.30 -12.14
CA SER A 59 -2.88 5.70 -13.39
C SER A 59 -4.36 5.32 -13.47
N LYS A 60 -4.77 4.24 -12.80
CA LYS A 60 -6.18 3.80 -12.70
C LYS A 60 -6.96 4.64 -11.69
N VAL A 61 -6.29 5.09 -10.63
CA VAL A 61 -6.83 6.06 -9.67
C VAL A 61 -7.07 7.38 -10.40
N ASP A 62 -6.04 7.91 -11.05
CA ASP A 62 -6.07 9.19 -11.75
C ASP A 62 -7.18 9.20 -12.82
N SER A 63 -7.22 8.19 -13.69
CA SER A 63 -8.27 8.08 -14.72
C SER A 63 -9.68 7.98 -14.15
N THR A 64 -9.87 7.36 -12.98
CA THR A 64 -11.18 7.31 -12.31
C THR A 64 -11.58 8.70 -11.81
N PHE A 65 -10.66 9.47 -11.26
CA PHE A 65 -10.92 10.84 -10.80
C PHE A 65 -11.06 11.84 -11.96
N ASP A 66 -10.35 11.65 -13.07
CA ASP A 66 -10.54 12.43 -14.30
C ASP A 66 -11.96 12.27 -14.86
N GLU A 67 -12.54 11.08 -14.77
CA GLU A 67 -13.93 10.83 -15.16
C GLU A 67 -14.91 11.46 -14.17
N LEU A 68 -14.68 11.28 -12.86
CA LEU A 68 -15.57 11.80 -11.82
C LEU A 68 -15.56 13.34 -11.73
N SER A 69 -14.41 13.98 -11.96
CA SER A 69 -14.26 15.44 -11.91
C SER A 69 -15.10 16.19 -12.95
N ARG A 70 -15.57 15.50 -13.99
CA ARG A 70 -16.46 16.07 -15.01
C ARG A 70 -17.92 16.14 -14.56
N ARG A 71 -18.27 15.54 -13.43
CA ARG A 71 -19.62 15.58 -12.89
C ARG A 71 -19.88 16.89 -12.16
N ASN A 72 -21.11 17.39 -12.24
CA ASN A 72 -21.51 18.62 -11.56
C ASN A 72 -21.53 18.52 -10.03
N ASP A 73 -21.68 17.30 -9.50
CA ASP A 73 -21.73 17.02 -8.07
C ASP A 73 -20.35 16.77 -7.46
N PHE A 74 -19.29 16.67 -8.27
CA PHE A 74 -17.93 16.46 -7.79
C PHE A 74 -17.45 17.62 -6.89
N PRO A 75 -16.85 17.32 -5.72
CA PRO A 75 -16.43 18.36 -4.77
C PRO A 75 -15.22 19.14 -5.30
N VAL A 76 -15.07 20.39 -4.87
CA VAL A 76 -13.84 21.15 -5.12
C VAL A 76 -12.88 20.84 -3.99
N ILE A 77 -11.74 20.23 -4.29
CA ILE A 77 -10.78 19.77 -3.28
C ILE A 77 -9.47 20.53 -3.45
N PHE A 78 -8.90 21.01 -2.34
CA PHE A 78 -7.58 21.63 -2.30
C PHE A 78 -6.58 20.72 -1.60
N GLY A 79 -5.38 20.61 -2.18
CA GLY A 79 -4.30 19.76 -1.65
C GLY A 79 -4.51 18.27 -1.91
N ALA A 80 -3.72 17.45 -1.23
CA ALA A 80 -3.83 15.99 -1.28
C ALA A 80 -4.86 15.52 -0.25
N VAL A 81 -5.87 14.77 -0.68
CA VAL A 81 -6.94 14.26 0.18
C VAL A 81 -7.09 12.77 -0.05
N GLU A 82 -7.40 12.05 1.02
CA GLU A 82 -7.69 10.63 0.93
C GLU A 82 -8.91 10.37 0.05
N VAL A 83 -8.77 9.44 -0.90
CA VAL A 83 -9.78 9.05 -1.89
C VAL A 83 -11.16 8.84 -1.26
N HIS A 84 -11.24 8.17 -0.12
CA HIS A 84 -12.50 7.86 0.54
C HIS A 84 -13.27 9.11 0.99
N LYS A 85 -12.56 10.16 1.43
CA LYS A 85 -13.18 11.42 1.86
C LYS A 85 -13.71 12.19 0.66
N VAL A 86 -13.02 12.15 -0.48
CA VAL A 86 -13.50 12.76 -1.73
C VAL A 86 -14.76 12.05 -2.23
N LEU A 87 -14.74 10.72 -2.27
CA LEU A 87 -15.86 9.93 -2.76
C LEU A 87 -17.09 10.00 -1.84
N ALA A 88 -16.91 10.25 -0.53
CA ALA A 88 -18.01 10.42 0.41
C ALA A 88 -18.96 11.60 0.08
N HIS A 89 -18.50 12.57 -0.75
CA HIS A 89 -19.34 13.66 -1.25
C HIS A 89 -20.25 13.26 -2.41
N LEU A 90 -20.05 12.09 -3.01
CA LEU A 90 -20.83 11.61 -4.15
C LEU A 90 -21.97 10.70 -3.69
N PRO A 91 -23.16 10.78 -4.31
CA PRO A 91 -24.31 9.93 -3.96
C PRO A 91 -24.04 8.43 -4.21
N ASP A 92 -23.15 8.11 -5.15
CA ASP A 92 -22.69 6.77 -5.49
C ASP A 92 -21.26 6.48 -5.02
N GLY A 93 -20.76 7.24 -4.03
CA GLY A 93 -19.37 7.19 -3.54
C GLY A 93 -18.89 5.79 -3.16
N ASP A 94 -19.70 5.03 -2.43
CA ASP A 94 -19.36 3.66 -2.01
C ASP A 94 -19.17 2.71 -3.20
N GLU A 95 -20.03 2.83 -4.22
CA GLU A 95 -19.93 2.03 -5.44
C GLU A 95 -18.69 2.41 -6.26
N GLN A 96 -18.36 3.70 -6.33
CA GLN A 96 -17.13 4.17 -6.98
C GLN A 96 -15.89 3.67 -6.23
N MET A 97 -15.89 3.70 -4.90
CA MET A 97 -14.82 3.17 -4.07
C MET A 97 -14.62 1.67 -4.33
N ARG A 98 -15.70 0.90 -4.34
CA ARG A 98 -15.65 -0.54 -4.64
C ARG A 98 -15.05 -0.82 -6.02
N ARG A 99 -15.47 -0.08 -7.04
CA ARG A 99 -14.94 -0.20 -8.41
C ARG A 99 -13.47 0.17 -8.48
N LEU A 100 -13.06 1.24 -7.81
CA LEU A 100 -11.68 1.68 -7.76
C LEU A 100 -10.79 0.63 -7.08
N ASN A 101 -11.20 0.14 -5.91
CA ASN A 101 -10.50 -0.93 -5.20
C ASN A 101 -10.35 -2.17 -6.08
N GLN A 102 -11.40 -2.57 -6.81
CA GLN A 102 -11.31 -3.67 -7.78
C GLN A 102 -10.33 -3.39 -8.91
N LYS A 103 -10.25 -2.17 -9.45
CA LYS A 103 -9.28 -1.77 -10.49
C LYS A 103 -7.83 -1.82 -9.97
N VAL A 104 -7.61 -1.33 -8.75
CA VAL A 104 -6.32 -1.29 -8.06
C VAL A 104 -5.83 -2.72 -7.77
N MET A 105 -6.69 -3.57 -7.21
CA MET A 105 -6.34 -4.92 -6.76
C MET A 105 -6.20 -5.96 -7.87
N ARG A 106 -6.45 -5.62 -9.15
CA ARG A 106 -6.37 -6.59 -10.26
C ARG A 106 -5.00 -7.28 -10.38
N SER A 107 -3.91 -6.55 -10.09
CA SER A 107 -2.55 -7.11 -10.13
C SER A 107 -2.35 -8.18 -9.06
N VAL A 108 -2.84 -7.93 -7.85
CA VAL A 108 -2.84 -8.87 -6.72
C VAL A 108 -3.69 -10.10 -7.06
N GLU A 109 -4.91 -9.91 -7.58
CA GLU A 109 -5.76 -11.02 -8.01
C GLU A 109 -5.12 -11.89 -9.11
N GLY A 110 -4.44 -11.25 -10.07
CA GLY A 110 -3.72 -11.91 -11.15
C GLY A 110 -2.55 -12.74 -10.62
N ALA A 111 -1.69 -12.12 -9.80
CA ALA A 111 -0.57 -12.77 -9.15
C ALA A 111 -1.01 -14.00 -8.34
N PHE A 112 -2.07 -13.87 -7.54
CA PHE A 112 -2.63 -14.99 -6.78
C PHE A 112 -3.11 -16.13 -7.68
N ARG A 113 -3.83 -15.82 -8.75
CA ARG A 113 -4.37 -16.83 -9.68
C ARG A 113 -3.27 -17.60 -10.40
N ASP A 114 -2.25 -16.89 -10.87
CA ASP A 114 -1.11 -17.50 -11.55
C ASP A 114 -0.31 -18.39 -10.59
N ALA A 115 -0.02 -17.89 -9.39
CA ALA A 115 0.67 -18.65 -8.35
C ALA A 115 -0.08 -19.93 -7.97
N LYS A 116 -1.41 -19.83 -7.80
CA LYS A 116 -2.26 -21.00 -7.54
C LYS A 116 -2.12 -22.06 -8.64
N ARG A 117 -2.12 -21.66 -9.91
CA ARG A 117 -1.93 -22.57 -11.05
C ARG A 117 -0.53 -23.20 -11.05
N GLN A 118 0.51 -22.39 -10.84
CA GLN A 118 1.90 -22.84 -10.84
C GLN A 118 2.22 -23.80 -9.71
N ILE A 119 1.77 -23.50 -8.48
CA ILE A 119 1.93 -24.38 -7.33
C ILE A 119 1.18 -25.69 -7.55
N ALA A 120 -0.07 -25.65 -8.01
CA ALA A 120 -0.83 -26.86 -8.31
C ALA A 120 -0.15 -27.73 -9.38
N ASN A 121 0.35 -27.10 -10.46
CA ASN A 121 1.05 -27.82 -11.50
C ASN A 121 2.36 -28.44 -10.98
N THR A 122 3.08 -27.73 -10.11
CA THR A 122 4.30 -28.22 -9.47
C THR A 122 4.02 -29.43 -8.57
N LYS A 123 2.97 -29.38 -7.73
CA LYS A 123 2.52 -30.52 -6.92
C LYS A 123 2.25 -31.75 -7.79
N ARG A 124 1.61 -31.55 -8.94
CA ARG A 124 1.29 -32.64 -9.89
C ARG A 124 2.55 -33.20 -10.57
N ILE A 125 3.44 -32.36 -11.07
CA ILE A 125 4.64 -32.77 -11.83
C ILE A 125 5.64 -33.53 -10.95
N LEU A 126 5.80 -33.07 -9.70
CA LEU A 126 6.77 -33.63 -8.77
C LEU A 126 6.16 -34.64 -7.79
N GLU A 127 4.86 -34.95 -7.95
CA GLU A 127 4.11 -35.85 -7.07
C GLU A 127 4.13 -35.41 -5.59
N LEU A 128 4.14 -34.09 -5.36
CA LEU A 128 4.19 -33.44 -4.04
C LEU A 128 2.79 -32.99 -3.58
N GLY A 129 1.82 -33.91 -3.58
CA GLY A 129 0.42 -33.60 -3.23
C GLY A 129 0.24 -33.00 -1.84
N ASP A 130 1.09 -33.41 -0.90
CA ASP A 130 1.08 -32.99 0.51
C ASP A 130 2.07 -31.86 0.82
N ALA A 131 2.64 -31.18 -0.17
CA ALA A 131 3.47 -30.00 0.11
C ALA A 131 2.61 -28.78 0.50
N LEU A 132 3.11 -27.96 1.43
CA LEU A 132 2.57 -26.64 1.75
C LEU A 132 2.86 -25.70 0.57
N GLY A 133 1.84 -25.04 0.04
CA GLY A 133 2.01 -24.02 -1.00
C GLY A 133 2.11 -22.61 -0.42
N ILE A 134 3.19 -21.90 -0.73
CA ILE A 134 3.41 -20.50 -0.34
C ILE A 134 3.43 -19.63 -1.58
N LEU A 135 2.67 -18.54 -1.57
CA LEU A 135 2.88 -17.41 -2.47
C LEU A 135 3.65 -16.32 -1.72
N ALA A 136 4.90 -16.07 -2.11
CA ALA A 136 5.66 -14.90 -1.70
C ALA A 136 5.28 -13.72 -2.62
N LEU A 137 4.57 -12.73 -2.08
CA LEU A 137 4.10 -11.56 -2.79
C LEU A 137 4.93 -10.35 -2.39
N LEU A 138 5.75 -9.83 -3.31
CA LEU A 138 6.61 -8.66 -3.07
C LEU A 138 5.95 -7.39 -3.60
N ASN A 139 5.85 -6.37 -2.75
CA ASN A 139 5.52 -5.00 -3.14
C ASN A 139 6.71 -4.07 -2.86
N PRO A 140 7.63 -3.89 -3.83
CA PRO A 140 8.85 -3.13 -3.58
C PRO A 140 8.64 -1.62 -3.44
N ASP A 141 7.73 -1.04 -4.23
CA ASP A 141 7.62 0.42 -4.36
C ASP A 141 6.21 0.92 -4.75
N ILE A 142 5.19 0.06 -4.82
CA ILE A 142 3.83 0.47 -5.22
C ILE A 142 3.05 0.96 -4.01
N GLU A 143 3.09 2.27 -3.76
CA GLU A 143 2.43 2.91 -2.62
C GLU A 143 0.90 2.87 -2.67
N ALA A 144 0.32 2.74 -3.87
CA ALA A 144 -1.12 2.59 -4.06
C ALA A 144 -1.65 1.21 -3.59
N LEU A 145 -0.76 0.24 -3.33
CA LEU A 145 -1.10 -1.08 -2.82
C LEU A 145 -0.77 -1.17 -1.33
N ASP A 146 -1.63 -0.57 -0.51
CA ASP A 146 -1.42 -0.59 0.93
C ASP A 146 -1.49 -2.01 1.49
N PRO A 147 -0.56 -2.39 2.41
CA PRO A 147 -0.40 -3.76 2.89
C PRO A 147 -1.63 -4.29 3.63
N ILE A 148 -2.43 -3.41 4.26
CA ILE A 148 -3.62 -3.81 5.00
C ILE A 148 -4.75 -4.20 4.03
N SER A 149 -5.01 -3.39 3.01
CA SER A 149 -6.02 -3.68 1.98
C SER A 149 -5.60 -4.84 1.09
N VAL A 150 -4.31 -4.94 0.72
CA VAL A 150 -3.77 -6.10 0.02
C VAL A 150 -3.98 -7.36 0.87
N GLY A 151 -3.70 -7.29 2.18
CA GLY A 151 -3.93 -8.40 3.09
C GLY A 151 -5.40 -8.84 3.13
N LYS A 152 -6.34 -7.90 3.29
CA LYS A 152 -7.78 -8.17 3.26
C LYS A 152 -8.22 -8.83 1.95
N GLU A 153 -7.72 -8.32 0.82
CA GLU A 153 -8.03 -8.85 -0.50
C GLU A 153 -7.48 -10.27 -0.70
N VAL A 154 -6.25 -10.52 -0.24
CA VAL A 154 -5.66 -11.86 -0.24
C VAL A 154 -6.46 -12.83 0.64
N SER A 155 -6.84 -12.44 1.85
CA SER A 155 -7.69 -13.26 2.72
C SER A 155 -9.02 -13.60 2.03
N ARG A 156 -9.65 -12.63 1.36
CA ARG A 156 -10.85 -12.85 0.54
C ARG A 156 -10.59 -13.85 -0.59
N LEU A 157 -9.47 -13.75 -1.30
CA LEU A 157 -9.11 -14.67 -2.39
C LEU A 157 -8.89 -16.10 -1.89
N ILE A 158 -8.22 -16.27 -0.75
CA ILE A 158 -8.05 -17.57 -0.10
C ILE A 158 -9.43 -18.17 0.25
N GLN A 159 -10.32 -17.41 0.89
CA GLN A 159 -11.64 -17.92 1.27
C GLN A 159 -12.54 -18.23 0.07
N THR A 160 -12.53 -17.39 -0.97
CA THR A 160 -13.50 -17.47 -2.08
C THR A 160 -13.05 -18.34 -3.25
N ARG A 161 -11.75 -18.44 -3.51
CA ARG A 161 -11.21 -19.07 -4.74
C ARG A 161 -10.50 -20.39 -4.52
N GLN A 162 -10.59 -21.00 -3.34
CA GLN A 162 -9.97 -22.30 -3.06
C GLN A 162 -10.90 -23.50 -3.23
N LYS A 163 -12.18 -23.30 -3.57
CA LYS A 163 -13.19 -24.38 -3.67
C LYS A 163 -12.84 -25.51 -4.65
N ASP A 164 -12.15 -25.21 -5.75
CA ASP A 164 -11.93 -26.20 -6.83
C ASP A 164 -10.53 -26.85 -6.82
N MET A 165 -9.53 -26.20 -6.22
CA MET A 165 -8.13 -26.68 -6.24
C MET A 165 -7.34 -25.99 -5.14
N TRP A 166 -7.07 -26.70 -4.04
CA TRP A 166 -6.39 -26.13 -2.87
C TRP A 166 -4.87 -26.14 -3.06
N ALA A 167 -4.29 -25.05 -3.55
CA ALA A 167 -2.88 -25.00 -3.93
C ALA A 167 -2.05 -24.03 -3.08
N VAL A 168 -2.59 -22.83 -2.80
CA VAL A 168 -1.94 -21.83 -1.95
C VAL A 168 -2.47 -22.01 -0.54
N ASP A 169 -1.62 -22.46 0.38
CA ASP A 169 -1.95 -22.60 1.80
C ASP A 169 -1.64 -21.31 2.58
N VAL A 170 -0.62 -20.57 2.13
CA VAL A 170 -0.14 -19.34 2.78
C VAL A 170 0.24 -18.29 1.74
N VAL A 171 -0.03 -17.02 2.05
CA VAL A 171 0.56 -15.88 1.35
C VAL A 171 1.49 -15.13 2.29
N TRP A 172 2.72 -14.91 1.85
CA TRP A 172 3.73 -14.12 2.54
C TRP A 172 3.91 -12.80 1.80
N LEU A 173 3.29 -11.75 2.33
CA LEU A 173 3.32 -10.40 1.79
C LEU A 173 4.50 -9.63 2.39
N LEU A 174 5.41 -9.18 1.54
CA LEU A 174 6.56 -8.36 1.91
C LEU A 174 6.44 -7.02 1.19
N SER A 175 6.42 -5.90 1.93
CA SER A 175 6.35 -4.58 1.30
C SER A 175 7.42 -3.62 1.81
N GLU A 176 8.05 -2.92 0.87
CA GLU A 176 9.02 -1.84 1.12
C GLU A 176 8.47 -0.47 0.69
N ALA A 177 7.21 -0.43 0.23
CA ALA A 177 6.49 0.77 -0.19
C ALA A 177 5.79 1.49 0.98
N HIS A 178 5.71 0.84 2.15
CA HIS A 178 5.00 1.34 3.32
C HIS A 178 5.74 0.99 4.61
N PHE A 179 5.42 1.73 5.67
CA PHE A 179 5.76 1.41 7.04
C PHE A 179 4.48 1.27 7.87
N ILE A 180 4.43 0.27 8.74
CA ILE A 180 3.39 0.08 9.76
C ILE A 180 4.07 0.18 11.13
N GLY A 181 3.67 1.14 11.96
CA GLY A 181 4.31 1.36 13.26
C GLY A 181 5.80 1.69 13.17
N GLY A 182 6.25 2.26 12.03
CA GLY A 182 7.66 2.59 11.77
C GLY A 182 8.50 1.45 11.18
N ALA A 183 7.92 0.28 10.89
CA ALA A 183 8.63 -0.87 10.33
C ALA A 183 8.04 -1.30 8.98
N MET A 184 8.88 -1.87 8.10
CA MET A 184 8.41 -2.47 6.85
C MET A 184 7.57 -3.73 7.12
N PRO A 185 6.35 -3.84 6.58
CA PRO A 185 5.46 -4.94 6.92
C PRO A 185 5.86 -6.24 6.21
N CYS A 186 5.97 -7.30 7.01
CA CYS A 186 6.13 -8.68 6.58
C CYS A 186 4.96 -9.50 7.14
N ILE A 187 3.93 -9.71 6.32
CA ILE A 187 2.62 -10.23 6.76
C ILE A 187 2.46 -11.65 6.24
N ILE A 188 2.16 -12.59 7.14
CA ILE A 188 1.81 -13.96 6.80
C ILE A 188 0.29 -14.09 6.91
N ILE A 189 -0.33 -14.56 5.83
CA ILE A 189 -1.77 -14.76 5.71
C ILE A 189 -2.01 -16.23 5.48
N GLU A 190 -2.55 -16.88 6.49
CA GLU A 190 -2.81 -18.32 6.49
C GLU A 190 -4.20 -18.61 5.94
N GLY A 191 -4.32 -19.69 5.18
CA GLY A 191 -5.61 -20.27 4.81
C GLY A 191 -6.06 -21.36 5.79
N ASP A 192 -7.35 -21.69 5.73
CA ASP A 192 -8.06 -22.58 6.66
C ASP A 192 -7.46 -24.01 6.83
N ARG A 193 -6.52 -24.41 5.97
CA ARG A 193 -5.91 -25.75 5.98
C ARG A 193 -4.45 -25.77 6.41
N VAL A 194 -3.89 -24.64 6.84
CA VAL A 194 -2.48 -24.59 7.26
C VAL A 194 -2.21 -25.55 8.44
N ASP A 195 -3.21 -25.74 9.31
CA ASP A 195 -3.12 -26.59 10.52
C ASP A 195 -2.85 -28.08 10.23
N ARG A 196 -3.07 -28.54 8.99
CA ARG A 196 -2.69 -29.91 8.58
C ARG A 196 -1.18 -30.13 8.60
N PHE A 197 -0.41 -29.04 8.62
CA PHE A 197 1.04 -29.05 8.73
C PHE A 197 1.43 -28.72 10.17
N HIS A 198 1.60 -29.73 11.02
CA HIS A 198 1.96 -29.52 12.44
C HIS A 198 3.26 -28.74 12.66
N TRP A 199 4.15 -28.74 11.67
CA TRP A 199 5.40 -27.97 11.63
C TRP A 199 5.25 -26.57 11.02
N GLY A 200 4.07 -26.26 10.46
CA GLY A 200 3.80 -25.06 9.66
C GLY A 200 3.94 -23.78 10.48
N GLY A 201 3.35 -23.73 11.68
CA GLY A 201 3.40 -22.54 12.53
C GLY A 201 4.82 -22.09 12.87
N ASP A 202 5.67 -23.00 13.33
CA ASP A 202 7.08 -22.72 13.66
C ASP A 202 7.86 -22.29 12.41
N PHE A 203 7.66 -22.99 11.29
CA PHE A 203 8.31 -22.67 10.03
C PHE A 203 7.95 -21.26 9.54
N LEU A 204 6.66 -20.94 9.48
CA LEU A 204 6.13 -19.65 9.03
C LEU A 204 6.59 -18.51 9.93
N THR A 205 6.52 -18.69 11.26
CA THR A 205 7.02 -17.71 12.22
C THR A 205 8.50 -17.39 11.97
N SER A 206 9.31 -18.42 11.68
CA SER A 206 10.74 -18.24 11.40
C SER A 206 11.04 -17.50 10.08
N LEU A 207 10.11 -17.47 9.11
CA LEU A 207 10.36 -16.81 7.82
C LEU A 207 10.58 -15.30 7.99
N ASN A 208 9.75 -14.65 8.80
CA ASN A 208 9.89 -13.21 9.08
C ASN A 208 11.20 -12.92 9.81
N GLU A 209 11.56 -13.74 10.80
CA GLU A 209 12.83 -13.61 11.55
C GLU A 209 14.04 -13.77 10.65
N ARG A 210 14.04 -14.81 9.81
CA ARG A 210 15.13 -15.06 8.86
C ARG A 210 15.23 -13.96 7.82
N TRP A 211 14.10 -13.46 7.31
CA TRP A 211 14.10 -12.35 6.35
C TRP A 211 14.64 -11.06 6.96
N ALA A 212 14.22 -10.73 8.18
CA ALA A 212 14.72 -9.56 8.90
C ALA A 212 16.24 -9.67 9.15
N HIS A 213 16.70 -10.82 9.65
CA HIS A 213 18.12 -11.09 9.87
C HIS A 213 18.94 -11.02 8.57
N PHE A 214 18.44 -11.61 7.47
CA PHE A 214 19.09 -11.56 6.16
C PHE A 214 19.30 -10.11 5.68
N ASN A 215 18.36 -9.22 5.96
CA ASN A 215 18.45 -7.80 5.60
C ASN A 215 19.14 -6.93 6.66
N ASN A 216 19.73 -7.53 7.72
CA ASN A 216 20.28 -6.81 8.88
C ASN A 216 19.28 -5.81 9.49
N SER A 217 17.99 -6.16 9.49
CA SER A 217 16.91 -5.32 9.97
C SER A 217 16.40 -5.83 11.33
N PRO A 218 16.19 -4.95 12.32
CA PRO A 218 15.57 -5.35 13.58
C PRO A 218 14.10 -5.72 13.37
N MET A 219 13.63 -6.73 14.10
CA MET A 219 12.19 -7.00 14.20
C MET A 219 11.57 -6.20 15.33
N PHE A 220 10.43 -5.59 15.04
CA PHE A 220 9.61 -4.91 16.03
C PHE A 220 8.41 -5.78 16.37
N SER A 221 8.26 -6.11 17.66
CA SER A 221 7.03 -6.69 18.19
C SER A 221 6.20 -5.60 18.88
N GLY A 222 4.93 -5.51 18.53
CA GLY A 222 3.99 -4.55 19.10
C GLY A 222 2.97 -5.23 20.02
N LYS A 223 2.37 -4.46 20.94
CA LYS A 223 1.23 -4.92 21.77
C LYS A 223 -0.11 -4.90 21.01
N SER A 224 -0.12 -4.44 19.77
CA SER A 224 -1.33 -4.33 18.97
C SER A 224 -1.88 -5.71 18.61
N THR A 225 -3.19 -5.88 18.70
CA THR A 225 -3.88 -7.10 18.28
C THR A 225 -4.16 -7.12 16.78
N LEU A 226 -4.33 -5.95 16.15
CA LEU A 226 -4.57 -5.84 14.71
C LEU A 226 -3.52 -4.94 14.06
N LEU A 227 -3.09 -5.31 12.85
CA LEU A 227 -2.22 -4.47 12.03
C LEU A 227 -2.87 -3.12 11.67
N ALA A 228 -4.20 -3.09 11.57
CA ALA A 228 -4.96 -1.89 11.27
C ALA A 228 -4.97 -0.85 12.40
N ASP A 229 -4.58 -1.23 13.62
CA ASP A 229 -4.51 -0.31 14.76
C ASP A 229 -3.18 0.45 14.81
N LEU A 230 -2.21 0.07 13.97
CA LEU A 230 -0.89 0.70 13.90
C LEU A 230 -0.88 1.80 12.81
N PRO A 231 -0.16 2.91 13.03
CA PRO A 231 -0.03 3.95 12.01
C PRO A 231 0.62 3.40 10.73
N LEU A 232 -0.05 3.60 9.60
CA LEU A 232 0.46 3.30 8.26
C LEU A 232 0.98 4.59 7.63
N THR A 233 2.21 4.55 7.10
CA THR A 233 2.81 5.66 6.34
C THR A 233 3.41 5.16 5.05
N ARG A 234 3.31 5.94 3.97
CA ARG A 234 3.96 5.62 2.70
C ARG A 234 5.46 5.85 2.77
N LYS A 235 6.22 5.19 1.90
CA LYS A 235 7.67 5.41 1.82
C LYS A 235 8.00 6.86 1.45
N SER A 236 7.24 7.47 0.55
CA SER A 236 7.36 8.87 0.12
C SER A 236 7.06 9.87 1.23
N GLU A 237 6.22 9.50 2.20
CA GLU A 237 5.91 10.31 3.39
C GLU A 237 6.97 10.17 4.48
N HIS A 238 7.83 9.14 4.38
CA HIS A 238 8.93 8.93 5.30
C HIS A 238 10.13 9.78 4.90
N HIS A 239 10.14 11.05 5.33
CA HIS A 239 11.23 11.98 5.06
C HIS A 239 12.48 11.67 5.90
N ILE A 240 13.60 11.38 5.25
CA ILE A 240 14.92 11.28 5.87
C ILE A 240 15.69 12.57 5.55
N GLY A 241 15.55 13.58 6.41
CA GLY A 241 16.22 14.87 6.25
C GLY A 241 15.65 15.98 7.12
N PRO A 242 16.25 17.19 7.10
CA PRO A 242 15.67 18.36 7.76
C PRO A 242 14.33 18.71 7.09
N MET A 243 13.32 19.01 7.90
CA MET A 243 12.01 19.42 7.40
C MET A 243 12.10 20.78 6.71
N THR A 244 11.42 20.91 5.57
CA THR A 244 11.11 22.19 4.96
C THR A 244 10.24 23.04 5.90
N LYS A 245 10.18 24.34 5.65
CA LYS A 245 9.32 25.25 6.43
C LYS A 245 7.85 24.84 6.37
N GLU A 246 7.36 24.43 5.20
CA GLU A 246 5.98 24.00 5.01
C GLU A 246 5.68 22.72 5.79
N GLU A 247 6.54 21.71 5.72
CA GLU A 247 6.40 20.49 6.51
C GLU A 247 6.39 20.80 8.01
N ARG A 248 7.24 21.72 8.46
CA ARG A 248 7.28 22.16 9.85
C ARG A 248 5.97 22.84 10.27
N TRP A 249 5.40 23.71 9.44
CA TRP A 249 4.09 24.33 9.72
C TRP A 249 2.99 23.29 9.82
N ARG A 250 2.92 22.35 8.87
CA ARG A 250 1.93 21.26 8.89
C ARG A 250 2.09 20.38 10.13
N ALA A 251 3.32 20.04 10.52
CA ALA A 251 3.58 19.28 11.73
C ALA A 251 3.20 20.03 13.01
N ASN A 252 3.50 21.34 13.08
CA ASN A 252 3.06 22.19 14.18
C ASN A 252 1.53 22.24 14.30
N TYR A 253 0.83 22.33 13.15
CA TYR A 253 -0.63 22.28 13.11
C TYR A 253 -1.18 20.93 13.60
N ARG A 254 -0.64 19.80 13.12
CA ARG A 254 -1.05 18.46 13.57
C ARG A 254 -0.87 18.27 15.08
N ALA A 255 0.18 18.87 15.65
CA ALA A 255 0.42 18.82 17.11
C ALA A 255 -0.60 19.66 17.91
N ASN A 256 -1.22 20.68 17.30
CA ASN A 256 -2.21 21.53 17.93
C ASN A 256 -3.26 22.03 16.90
N PRO A 257 -4.23 21.19 16.51
CA PRO A 257 -5.14 21.47 15.39
C PRO A 257 -6.26 22.43 15.80
N TYR A 258 -5.93 23.71 15.96
CA TYR A 258 -6.86 24.72 16.50
C TYR A 258 -8.09 25.00 15.60
N LEU A 259 -8.05 24.64 14.31
CA LEU A 259 -9.22 24.76 13.43
C LEU A 259 -10.18 23.57 13.56
N ALA A 260 -9.77 22.46 14.21
CA ALA A 260 -10.60 21.26 14.36
C ALA A 260 -11.91 21.50 15.11
N GLN A 261 -11.96 22.51 15.98
CA GLN A 261 -13.17 22.88 16.73
C GLN A 261 -14.17 23.70 15.92
N LEU A 262 -13.77 24.22 14.75
CA LEU A 262 -14.63 25.02 13.89
C LEU A 262 -15.53 24.11 13.03
N ASP A 263 -16.73 24.58 12.71
CA ASP A 263 -17.55 23.95 11.68
C ASP A 263 -17.00 24.20 10.26
N ASP A 264 -17.50 23.46 9.28
CA ASP A 264 -17.00 23.53 7.90
C ASP A 264 -17.17 24.92 7.26
N ASN A 265 -18.22 25.67 7.62
CA ASN A 265 -18.42 27.03 7.11
C ASN A 265 -17.39 28.00 7.69
N ALA A 266 -17.10 27.88 8.98
CA ALA A 266 -16.07 28.66 9.66
C ALA A 266 -14.67 28.33 9.13
N VAL A 267 -14.37 27.06 8.84
CA VAL A 267 -13.12 26.67 8.18
C VAL A 267 -13.02 27.25 6.77
N ARG A 268 -14.10 27.22 5.98
CA ARG A 268 -14.14 27.87 4.65
C ARG A 268 -13.92 29.37 4.74
N ALA A 269 -14.55 30.04 5.70
CA ALA A 269 -14.35 31.48 5.92
C ALA A 269 -12.90 31.80 6.34
N PHE A 270 -12.32 30.98 7.22
CA PHE A 270 -10.91 31.09 7.60
C PHE A 270 -9.99 30.93 6.40
N GLY A 271 -10.23 29.92 5.56
CA GLY A 271 -9.46 29.70 4.34
C GLY A 271 -9.62 30.84 3.34
N HIS A 272 -10.84 31.35 3.14
CA HIS A 272 -11.11 32.49 2.25
C HIS A 272 -10.29 33.70 2.67
N GLN A 273 -10.35 34.07 3.95
CA GLN A 273 -9.57 35.19 4.47
C GLN A 273 -8.06 34.95 4.30
N SER A 274 -7.59 33.75 4.59
CA SER A 274 -6.17 33.39 4.44
C SER A 274 -5.70 33.53 2.98
N PHE A 275 -6.54 33.14 2.02
CA PHE A 275 -6.25 33.33 0.59
C PHE A 275 -6.28 34.80 0.17
N VAL A 276 -7.28 35.56 0.62
CA VAL A 276 -7.39 37.01 0.32
C VAL A 276 -6.19 37.78 0.87
N ASP A 277 -5.72 37.44 2.06
CA ASP A 277 -4.55 38.07 2.68
C ASP A 277 -3.26 37.71 1.94
N LEU A 278 -3.13 36.47 1.44
CA LEU A 278 -1.90 35.95 0.84
C LEU A 278 -1.77 36.25 -0.67
N SER A 279 -2.86 36.09 -1.42
CA SER A 279 -2.84 36.14 -2.90
C SER A 279 -2.31 37.43 -3.53
N PRO A 280 -2.48 38.65 -2.95
CA PRO A 280 -1.93 39.87 -3.54
C PRO A 280 -0.42 39.82 -3.74
N TYR A 281 0.32 39.15 -2.86
CA TYR A 281 1.78 39.07 -2.94
C TYR A 281 2.29 38.15 -4.06
N PHE A 282 1.42 37.32 -4.65
CA PHE A 282 1.76 36.36 -5.70
C PHE A 282 1.10 36.67 -7.05
N THR A 283 0.33 37.77 -7.13
CA THR A 283 -0.34 38.20 -8.37
C THR A 283 0.49 39.24 -9.14
N LYS A 284 0.33 39.28 -10.46
CA LYS A 284 1.04 40.23 -11.33
C LYS A 284 0.66 41.66 -10.98
N GLY A 285 1.66 42.48 -10.62
CA GLY A 285 1.45 43.88 -10.21
C GLY A 285 1.12 44.07 -8.73
N GLY A 286 1.11 42.98 -7.94
CA GLY A 286 0.91 43.03 -6.50
C GLY A 286 2.10 43.59 -5.71
N PRO A 287 1.89 43.88 -4.41
CA PRO A 287 2.95 44.39 -3.53
C PRO A 287 4.09 43.37 -3.41
N ARG A 288 5.33 43.85 -3.52
CA ARG A 288 6.53 43.05 -3.25
C ARG A 288 6.94 43.23 -1.79
N ARG A 289 7.02 42.15 -1.04
CA ARG A 289 7.56 42.10 0.33
C ARG A 289 8.62 41.03 0.46
N GLN A 290 9.45 41.12 1.49
CA GLN A 290 10.39 40.05 1.79
C GLN A 290 9.63 38.79 2.25
N LEU A 291 10.14 37.61 1.90
CA LEU A 291 9.48 36.34 2.25
C LEU A 291 9.23 36.19 3.76
N VAL A 292 10.15 36.68 4.59
CA VAL A 292 10.02 36.66 6.06
C VAL A 292 8.77 37.43 6.54
N GLU A 293 8.38 38.50 5.84
CA GLU A 293 7.21 39.30 6.19
C GLU A 293 5.88 38.63 5.76
N ILE A 294 5.93 37.78 4.74
CA ILE A 294 4.77 37.04 4.21
C ILE A 294 4.64 35.66 4.88
N GLU A 295 5.71 35.18 5.53
CA GLU A 295 5.80 33.87 6.17
C GLU A 295 4.60 33.52 7.08
N PRO A 296 4.10 34.42 7.96
CA PRO A 296 2.94 34.11 8.79
C PRO A 296 1.64 33.87 7.98
N LEU A 297 1.50 34.53 6.82
CA LEU A 297 0.36 34.33 5.93
C LEU A 297 0.45 32.99 5.19
N MET A 298 1.68 32.59 4.81
CA MET A 298 1.93 31.27 4.21
C MET A 298 1.68 30.15 5.21
N GLU A 299 2.15 30.29 6.45
CA GLU A 299 1.89 29.35 7.54
C GLU A 299 0.39 29.20 7.82
N ARG A 300 -0.33 30.32 7.90
CA ARG A 300 -1.78 30.32 8.07
C ARG A 300 -2.52 29.59 6.94
N TRP A 301 -2.09 29.81 5.70
CA TRP A 301 -2.64 29.10 4.54
C TRP A 301 -2.31 27.60 4.58
N ALA A 302 -1.10 27.23 4.98
CA ALA A 302 -0.70 25.83 5.14
C ALA A 302 -1.53 25.11 6.21
N HIS A 303 -1.81 25.75 7.35
CA HIS A 303 -2.68 25.19 8.39
C HIS A 303 -4.10 24.96 7.88
N PHE A 304 -4.64 25.90 7.09
CA PHE A 304 -5.95 25.73 6.46
C PHE A 304 -5.95 24.55 5.48
N LEU A 305 -4.93 24.41 4.61
CA LEU A 305 -4.83 23.29 3.67
C LEU A 305 -4.74 21.95 4.39
N GLU A 306 -4.01 21.89 5.49
CA GLU A 306 -3.87 20.69 6.32
C GLU A 306 -5.21 20.29 6.96
N GLU A 307 -5.97 21.26 7.50
CA GLU A 307 -7.30 21.01 8.04
C GLU A 307 -8.30 20.59 6.96
N ALA A 308 -8.31 21.29 5.81
CA ALA A 308 -9.18 20.97 4.69
C ALA A 308 -8.90 19.56 4.16
N SER A 309 -7.62 19.17 4.08
CA SER A 309 -7.22 17.81 3.70
C SER A 309 -7.66 16.77 4.72
N THR A 310 -7.47 17.07 6.02
CA THR A 310 -7.85 16.18 7.13
C THR A 310 -9.34 15.87 7.09
N ARG A 311 -10.18 16.87 6.82
CA ARG A 311 -11.64 16.70 6.69
C ARG A 311 -12.08 16.11 5.36
N GLY A 312 -11.27 16.26 4.31
CA GLY A 312 -11.74 16.14 2.93
C GLY A 312 -12.81 17.18 2.62
N LEU A 313 -12.58 18.42 3.05
CA LEU A 313 -13.53 19.52 2.95
C LEU A 313 -13.81 19.86 1.49
N ASP A 314 -15.08 19.85 1.11
CA ASP A 314 -15.52 20.43 -0.16
C ASP A 314 -15.41 21.96 -0.09
N MET A 315 -14.76 22.57 -1.06
CA MET A 315 -14.47 24.01 -1.09
C MET A 315 -15.53 24.82 -1.84
N ARG A 316 -16.57 24.18 -2.40
CA ARG A 316 -17.71 24.90 -2.97
C ARG A 316 -18.29 25.86 -1.93
N GLY A 317 -18.43 27.13 -2.26
CA GLY A 317 -18.93 28.16 -1.33
C GLY A 317 -17.88 28.87 -0.48
N MET A 318 -16.58 28.59 -0.69
CA MET A 318 -15.49 29.38 -0.11
C MET A 318 -15.36 30.80 -0.72
N GLY A 319 -16.13 31.12 -1.77
CA GLY A 319 -16.11 32.45 -2.38
C GLY A 319 -14.82 32.80 -3.15
N LEU A 320 -13.99 31.80 -3.46
CA LEU A 320 -12.94 31.92 -4.48
C LEU A 320 -13.61 31.73 -5.84
N ALA A 321 -13.57 32.75 -6.70
CA ALA A 321 -14.29 32.76 -7.98
C ALA A 321 -13.95 31.54 -8.86
N LYS A 322 -14.94 31.09 -9.65
CA LYS A 322 -14.79 30.05 -10.68
C LYS A 322 -13.82 30.48 -11.77
#